data_AF-A0A090VNC5-F1
#
_entry.id   AF-A0A090VNC5-F1
#
_cell.length_a   1.000
_cell.length_b   1.000
_cell.length_c   1.000
_cell.angle_alpha   90.00
_cell.angle_beta   90.00
_cell.angle_gamma   90.00
#
_symmetry.space_group_name_H-M   'P 1'
#
loop_
_entity.id
_entity.type
_entity.pdbx_description
1 polymer ?
#
loop_
_entity_poly.entity_id
_entity_poly.type
_entity_poly.pdbx_seq_one_letter_code
_entity_poly.pdbx_strand_id
1 'polypeptide(L)'
;MKTKFIENGNIHQTVDTNSKVVAQFKSNQKCTVIEYSGQNIYKIQYEEAIGFVSDNFLEINDDMMDLFYEYEEREMRKLIAEEENRKKKIQDIVEQTEKRKRDSIAKLEKEIQLKALEIKRLEEMALKRKQDSIAKIQAAEAKALAKQQELEQQRLAALAVQRKKDSIAEIQAAEAKREIELKKALEQQKQEALEAKKKLDSIAKAKEAEKQKLAIELELARKQVEELKAKRIKDSIAKLEASKRLLESKQEEDISINKNTNTAKAQEVLQKQKAEVSASLKFRDSCHYQINEYDRFYNIRTIRTDAYNIAEHLTVELYKQGLKTNVFFNLSESLGCASYLPNQRSSVKITLENGQIVSFYHSWDIHCGEFLFKANLNKAKISSLETSPIQSILLRGTEGSKEITNITYNTFFMDKLKCVE
;
A
#
# COMPACT_ATOMS: atom_id res chain seq x y z
N MET A 1 1.41 -93.04 27.97
CA MET A 1 0.39 -94.11 27.86
C MET A 1 0.99 -95.29 27.09
N LYS A 2 0.34 -96.46 27.04
CA LYS A 2 0.96 -97.69 26.49
C LYS A 2 0.56 -97.90 25.04
N THR A 3 1.55 -98.25 24.19
CA THR A 3 1.33 -98.64 22.78
C THR A 3 2.28 -99.78 22.39
N LYS A 4 2.23 -100.22 21.12
CA LYS A 4 3.20 -101.13 20.51
C LYS A 4 3.86 -100.49 19.28
N PHE A 5 5.04 -101.00 18.93
CA PHE A 5 5.65 -100.66 17.65
C PHE A 5 4.96 -101.42 16.51
N ILE A 6 4.75 -100.77 15.37
CA ILE A 6 4.20 -101.42 14.16
C ILE A 6 5.29 -102.01 13.26
N GLU A 7 6.46 -101.38 13.20
CA GLU A 7 7.63 -101.84 12.43
C GLU A 7 8.88 -102.03 13.33
N ASN A 8 10.00 -102.43 12.72
CA ASN A 8 11.31 -102.49 13.38
C ASN A 8 12.02 -101.14 13.25
N GLY A 9 12.76 -100.69 14.27
CA GLY A 9 13.38 -99.36 14.23
C GLY A 9 14.34 -99.06 15.38
N ASN A 10 14.75 -97.79 15.45
CA ASN A 10 15.71 -97.26 16.40
C ASN A 10 15.05 -96.21 17.30
N ILE A 11 15.45 -96.17 18.58
CA ILE A 11 15.12 -95.07 19.51
C ILE A 11 16.30 -94.09 19.51
N HIS A 12 16.03 -92.82 19.24
CA HIS A 12 17.03 -91.77 19.09
C HIS A 12 17.18 -90.93 20.37
N GLN A 13 18.38 -90.41 20.65
CA GLN A 13 18.65 -89.63 21.87
C GLN A 13 17.99 -88.24 21.85
N THR A 14 17.77 -87.66 20.67
CA THR A 14 17.02 -86.41 20.48
C THR A 14 15.99 -86.58 19.36
N VAL A 15 15.20 -85.54 19.07
CA VAL A 15 14.26 -85.49 17.94
C VAL A 15 14.94 -85.54 16.56
N ASP A 16 16.26 -85.43 16.47
CA ASP A 16 16.99 -85.61 15.21
C ASP A 16 17.22 -87.11 14.94
N THR A 17 16.80 -87.59 13.77
CA THR A 17 16.99 -88.98 13.31
C THR A 17 18.45 -89.33 13.02
N ASN A 18 19.33 -88.33 12.92
CA ASN A 18 20.79 -88.52 12.88
C ASN A 18 21.42 -88.61 14.28
N SER A 19 20.64 -88.35 15.35
CA SER A 19 21.16 -88.42 16.72
C SER A 19 21.40 -89.87 17.16
N LYS A 20 22.28 -90.03 18.14
CA LYS A 20 22.75 -91.32 18.65
C LYS A 20 21.57 -92.24 18.99
N VAL A 21 21.60 -93.45 18.43
CA VAL A 21 20.67 -94.53 18.80
C VAL A 21 20.94 -94.97 20.24
N VAL A 22 19.90 -94.99 21.07
CA VAL A 22 19.94 -95.42 22.48
C VAL A 22 19.36 -96.82 22.71
N ALA A 23 18.46 -97.28 21.84
CA ALA A 23 17.94 -98.65 21.82
C ALA A 23 17.42 -99.03 20.42
N GLN A 24 17.17 -100.31 20.18
CA GLN A 24 16.52 -100.82 18.96
C GLN A 24 15.28 -101.63 19.34
N PHE A 25 14.25 -101.57 18.52
CA PHE A 25 12.97 -102.26 18.73
C PHE A 25 12.53 -103.05 17.50
N LYS A 26 11.62 -103.99 17.74
CA LYS A 26 10.97 -104.84 16.75
C LYS A 26 9.46 -104.63 16.77
N SER A 27 8.84 -104.88 15.62
CA SER A 27 7.38 -104.88 15.46
C SER A 27 6.69 -105.71 16.56
N ASN A 28 5.55 -105.22 17.04
CA ASN A 28 4.72 -105.75 18.12
C ASN A 28 5.34 -105.75 19.54
N GLN A 29 6.57 -105.27 19.75
CA GLN A 29 7.05 -104.97 21.11
C GLN A 29 6.30 -103.76 21.70
N LYS A 30 6.12 -103.71 23.02
CA LYS A 30 5.34 -102.69 23.73
C LYS A 30 6.23 -101.61 24.35
N CYS A 31 5.80 -100.36 24.27
CA CYS A 31 6.48 -99.20 24.84
C CYS A 31 5.50 -98.26 25.56
N THR A 32 6.02 -97.28 26.29
CA THR A 32 5.23 -96.25 26.98
C THR A 32 5.57 -94.87 26.45
N VAL A 33 4.60 -94.20 25.83
CA VAL A 33 4.71 -92.81 25.38
C VAL A 33 4.68 -91.87 26.59
N ILE A 34 5.52 -90.84 26.58
CA ILE A 34 5.70 -89.87 27.66
C ILE A 34 5.16 -88.49 27.24
N GLU A 35 5.55 -88.01 26.06
CA GLU A 35 5.27 -86.64 25.59
C GLU A 35 5.32 -86.59 24.06
N TYR A 36 4.45 -85.78 23.42
CA TYR A 36 4.58 -85.43 22.01
C TYR A 36 5.53 -84.24 21.85
N SER A 37 6.47 -84.32 20.90
CA SER A 37 7.59 -83.39 20.76
C SER A 37 7.53 -82.52 19.50
N GLY A 38 6.38 -82.49 18.82
CA GLY A 38 6.22 -81.87 17.51
C GLY A 38 6.74 -82.74 16.35
N GLN A 39 6.49 -82.30 15.12
CA GLN A 39 6.98 -82.94 13.88
C GLN A 39 6.70 -84.45 13.79
N ASN A 40 5.57 -84.92 14.32
CA ASN A 40 5.17 -86.33 14.37
C ASN A 40 6.11 -87.23 15.22
N ILE A 41 6.88 -86.64 16.15
CA ILE A 41 7.82 -87.36 17.01
C ILE A 41 7.29 -87.46 18.44
N TYR A 42 7.31 -88.68 18.98
CA TYR A 42 6.96 -88.98 20.36
C TYR A 42 8.20 -89.34 21.18
N LYS A 43 8.27 -88.82 22.40
CA LYS A 43 9.21 -89.25 23.43
C LYS A 43 8.63 -90.46 24.13
N ILE A 44 9.37 -91.56 24.17
CA ILE A 44 8.94 -92.85 24.70
C ILE A 44 9.94 -93.44 25.69
N GLN A 45 9.46 -94.34 26.54
CA GLN A 45 10.25 -95.31 27.30
C GLN A 45 10.04 -96.71 26.73
N TYR A 46 11.13 -97.43 26.52
CA TYR A 46 11.17 -98.83 26.15
C TYR A 46 12.26 -99.54 26.96
N GLU A 47 11.89 -100.58 27.70
CA GLU A 47 12.75 -101.18 28.73
C GLU A 47 13.31 -100.08 29.68
N GLU A 48 14.63 -100.00 29.85
CA GLU A 48 15.30 -98.95 30.63
C GLU A 48 15.67 -97.70 29.79
N ALA A 49 15.48 -97.75 28.47
CA ALA A 49 15.84 -96.66 27.57
C ALA A 49 14.70 -95.63 27.42
N ILE A 50 15.07 -94.35 27.42
CA ILE A 50 14.18 -93.22 27.11
C ILE A 50 14.78 -92.46 25.92
N GLY A 51 13.94 -92.14 24.93
CA GLY A 51 14.34 -91.39 23.75
C GLY A 51 13.16 -91.09 22.83
N PHE A 52 13.43 -90.81 21.56
CA PHE A 52 12.47 -90.28 20.60
C PHE A 52 12.27 -91.24 19.42
N VAL A 53 11.03 -91.36 18.96
CA VAL A 53 10.59 -92.22 17.85
C VAL A 53 9.45 -91.51 17.08
N SER A 54 9.43 -91.63 15.75
CA SER A 54 8.34 -91.10 14.91
C SER A 54 7.08 -91.98 15.01
N ASP A 55 5.92 -91.32 14.92
CA ASP A 55 4.60 -91.91 14.69
C ASP A 55 4.56 -93.10 13.72
N ASN A 56 5.32 -93.05 12.62
CA ASN A 56 5.42 -94.11 11.60
C ASN A 56 5.86 -95.48 12.17
N PHE A 57 6.42 -95.51 13.39
CA PHE A 57 6.81 -96.75 14.07
C PHE A 57 5.85 -97.14 15.20
N LEU A 58 4.84 -96.35 15.54
CA LEU A 58 3.97 -96.51 16.72
C LEU A 58 2.50 -96.75 16.32
N GLU A 59 1.79 -97.58 17.07
CA GLU A 59 0.33 -97.65 16.98
C GLU A 59 -0.29 -96.44 17.70
N ILE A 60 -0.71 -95.43 16.94
CA ILE A 60 -1.37 -94.24 17.50
C ILE A 60 -2.73 -94.64 18.08
N ASN A 61 -3.03 -94.17 19.29
CA ASN A 61 -4.31 -94.38 19.96
C ASN A 61 -4.89 -93.05 20.47
N ASP A 62 -6.15 -93.08 20.92
CA ASP A 62 -6.87 -91.87 21.32
C ASP A 62 -6.14 -91.11 22.44
N ASP A 63 -5.60 -91.81 23.45
CA ASP A 63 -4.79 -91.17 24.50
C ASP A 63 -3.63 -90.32 23.91
N MET A 64 -2.94 -90.82 22.87
CA MET A 64 -1.81 -90.11 22.26
C MET A 64 -2.22 -88.81 21.55
N MET A 65 -3.50 -88.70 21.14
CA MET A 65 -4.03 -87.46 20.56
C MET A 65 -4.14 -86.34 21.59
N ASP A 66 -4.39 -86.64 22.86
CA ASP A 66 -4.41 -85.62 23.93
C ASP A 66 -3.03 -84.96 24.08
N LEU A 67 -1.93 -85.73 24.01
CA LEU A 67 -0.57 -85.18 24.03
C LEU A 67 -0.26 -84.31 22.81
N PHE A 68 -0.84 -84.63 21.63
CA PHE A 68 -0.74 -83.80 20.44
C PHE A 68 -1.47 -82.46 20.64
N TYR A 69 -2.71 -82.49 21.12
CA TYR A 69 -3.49 -81.28 21.37
C TYR A 69 -2.90 -80.42 22.51
N GLU A 70 -2.39 -81.02 23.59
CA GLU A 70 -1.67 -80.29 24.65
C GLU A 70 -0.42 -79.56 24.12
N TYR A 71 0.31 -80.16 23.18
CA TYR A 71 1.48 -79.54 22.55
C TYR A 71 1.08 -78.38 21.64
N GLU A 72 0.12 -78.58 20.74
CA GLU A 72 -0.34 -77.53 19.83
C GLU A 72 -0.94 -76.34 20.60
N GLU A 73 -1.72 -76.59 21.66
CA GLU A 73 -2.19 -75.56 22.58
C GLU A 73 -1.03 -74.82 23.27
N ARG A 74 0.00 -75.54 23.71
CA ARG A 74 1.18 -74.98 24.39
C ARG A 74 1.95 -74.04 23.46
N GLU A 75 2.15 -74.41 22.20
CA GLU A 75 2.82 -73.55 21.22
C GLU A 75 1.92 -72.36 20.79
N MET A 76 0.62 -72.58 20.57
CA MET A 76 -0.33 -71.49 20.28
C MET A 76 -0.40 -70.46 21.41
N ARG A 77 -0.39 -70.90 22.67
CA ARG A 77 -0.35 -70.00 23.85
C ARG A 77 0.94 -69.18 23.90
N LYS A 78 2.11 -69.73 23.50
CA LYS A 78 3.37 -68.96 23.37
C LYS A 78 3.24 -67.88 22.30
N LEU A 79 2.74 -68.23 21.11
CA LEU A 79 2.59 -67.30 19.98
C LEU A 79 1.67 -66.12 20.35
N ILE A 80 0.53 -66.40 21.01
CA ILE A 80 -0.39 -65.36 21.51
C ILE A 80 0.31 -64.46 22.54
N ALA A 81 1.04 -65.05 23.50
CA ALA A 81 1.76 -64.28 24.52
C ALA A 81 2.90 -63.43 23.93
N GLU A 82 3.60 -63.91 22.90
CA GLU A 82 4.59 -63.10 22.17
C GLU A 82 3.91 -61.93 21.44
N GLU A 83 2.78 -62.19 20.77
CA GLU A 83 2.07 -61.16 20.02
C GLU A 83 1.47 -60.07 20.94
N GLU A 84 0.97 -60.45 22.12
CA GLU A 84 0.57 -59.52 23.17
C GLU A 84 1.76 -58.68 23.67
N ASN A 85 2.90 -59.31 23.95
CA ASN A 85 4.09 -58.59 24.40
C ASN A 85 4.62 -57.64 23.32
N ARG A 86 4.48 -57.99 22.04
CA ARG A 86 4.76 -57.10 20.90
C ARG A 86 3.77 -55.93 20.85
N LYS A 87 2.47 -56.17 21.04
CA LYS A 87 1.42 -55.13 21.09
C LYS A 87 1.65 -54.15 22.25
N LYS A 88 1.94 -54.64 23.45
CA LYS A 88 2.25 -53.82 24.65
C LYS A 88 3.46 -52.91 24.39
N LYS A 89 4.58 -53.46 23.91
CA LYS A 89 5.78 -52.68 23.54
C LYS A 89 5.49 -51.56 22.51
N ILE A 90 4.61 -51.82 21.53
CA ILE A 90 4.20 -50.81 20.55
C ILE A 90 3.36 -49.72 21.22
N GLN A 91 2.42 -50.07 22.11
CA GLN A 91 1.62 -49.11 22.87
C GLN A 91 2.50 -48.22 23.76
N ASP A 92 3.46 -48.80 24.51
CA ASP A 92 4.41 -48.06 25.35
C ASP A 92 5.21 -47.02 24.54
N ILE A 93 5.67 -47.41 23.35
CA ILE A 93 6.41 -46.53 22.43
C ILE A 93 5.52 -45.39 21.92
N VAL A 94 4.26 -45.68 21.58
CA VAL A 94 3.29 -44.67 21.13
C VAL A 94 2.98 -43.69 22.26
N GLU A 95 2.68 -44.15 23.48
CA GLU A 95 2.37 -43.29 24.62
C GLU A 95 3.57 -42.40 25.00
N GLN A 96 4.78 -42.97 25.09
CA GLN A 96 5.99 -42.17 25.32
C GLN A 96 6.23 -41.13 24.21
N THR A 97 5.93 -41.47 22.96
CA THR A 97 6.07 -40.55 21.83
C THR A 97 5.03 -39.43 21.88
N GLU A 98 3.79 -39.73 22.25
CA GLU A 98 2.77 -38.71 22.48
C GLU A 98 3.10 -37.80 23.66
N LYS A 99 3.55 -38.36 24.78
CA LYS A 99 3.95 -37.57 25.96
C LYS A 99 5.06 -36.58 25.60
N ARG A 100 6.13 -37.05 24.93
CA ARG A 100 7.21 -36.18 24.43
C ARG A 100 6.72 -35.10 23.47
N LYS A 101 5.73 -35.38 22.61
CA LYS A 101 5.09 -34.37 21.74
C LYS A 101 4.34 -33.32 22.57
N ARG A 102 3.48 -33.75 23.51
CA ARG A 102 2.69 -32.87 24.40
C ARG A 102 3.60 -31.97 25.24
N ASP A 103 4.65 -32.52 25.84
CA ASP A 103 5.65 -31.77 26.62
C ASP A 103 6.39 -30.73 25.75
N SER A 104 6.72 -31.08 24.50
CA SER A 104 7.38 -30.19 23.55
C SER A 104 6.47 -29.04 23.09
N ILE A 105 5.19 -29.33 22.84
CA ILE A 105 4.17 -28.33 22.48
C ILE A 105 3.96 -27.36 23.66
N ALA A 106 3.74 -27.87 24.87
CA ALA A 106 3.55 -27.04 26.06
C ALA A 106 4.78 -26.15 26.40
N LYS A 107 5.99 -26.57 25.99
CA LYS A 107 7.19 -25.74 26.09
C LYS A 107 7.19 -24.61 25.05
N LEU A 108 6.85 -24.90 23.80
CA LEU A 108 6.73 -23.91 22.71
C LEU A 108 5.62 -22.89 23.00
N GLU A 109 4.46 -23.32 23.48
CA GLU A 109 3.35 -22.46 23.87
C GLU A 109 3.75 -21.43 24.94
N LYS A 110 4.48 -21.88 25.98
CA LYS A 110 5.03 -20.98 27.01
C LYS A 110 6.03 -19.98 26.44
N GLU A 111 6.89 -20.41 25.51
CA GLU A 111 7.84 -19.52 24.85
C GLU A 111 7.15 -18.47 23.96
N ILE A 112 6.09 -18.87 23.24
CA ILE A 112 5.23 -17.99 22.44
C ILE A 112 4.50 -16.98 23.33
N GLN A 113 3.93 -17.41 24.45
CA GLN A 113 3.26 -16.53 25.42
C GLN A 113 4.23 -15.49 26.02
N LEU A 114 5.45 -15.91 26.39
CA LEU A 114 6.48 -14.99 26.91
C LEU A 114 6.91 -13.97 25.85
N LYS A 115 7.14 -14.39 24.60
CA LYS A 115 7.46 -13.50 23.48
C LYS A 115 6.32 -12.51 23.19
N ALA A 116 5.07 -12.96 23.19
CA ALA A 116 3.90 -12.11 22.99
C ALA A 116 3.73 -11.07 24.11
N LEU A 117 4.03 -11.43 25.37
CA LEU A 117 4.00 -10.50 26.49
C LEU A 117 5.11 -9.44 26.41
N GLU A 118 6.30 -9.81 25.97
CA GLU A 118 7.41 -8.86 25.79
C GLU A 118 7.20 -7.94 24.58
N ILE A 119 6.62 -8.43 23.49
CA ILE A 119 6.20 -7.59 22.35
C ILE A 119 5.22 -6.50 22.82
N LYS A 120 4.20 -6.86 23.60
CA LYS A 120 3.24 -5.87 24.16
C LYS A 120 3.92 -4.81 25.02
N ARG A 121 4.91 -5.18 25.85
CA ARG A 121 5.70 -4.22 26.64
C ARG A 121 6.51 -3.27 25.76
N LEU A 122 7.12 -3.78 24.70
CA LEU A 122 7.86 -2.97 23.73
C LEU A 122 6.92 -2.00 22.98
N GLU A 123 5.72 -2.44 22.61
CA GLU A 123 4.68 -1.61 22.00
C GLU A 123 4.19 -0.50 22.94
N GLU A 124 3.89 -0.82 24.21
CA GLU A 124 3.52 0.17 25.22
C GLU A 124 4.62 1.21 25.48
N MET A 125 5.88 0.78 25.57
CA MET A 125 7.02 1.68 25.73
C MET A 125 7.23 2.55 24.48
N ALA A 126 7.02 2.01 23.28
CA ALA A 126 7.08 2.77 22.04
C ALA A 126 5.93 3.79 21.94
N LEU A 127 4.72 3.45 22.40
CA LEU A 127 3.58 4.36 22.43
C LEU A 127 3.81 5.52 23.41
N LYS A 128 4.29 5.23 24.63
CA LYS A 128 4.67 6.26 25.62
C LYS A 128 5.75 7.20 25.07
N ARG A 129 6.83 6.67 24.47
CA ARG A 129 7.87 7.48 23.81
C ARG A 129 7.34 8.37 22.69
N LYS A 130 6.34 7.91 21.91
CA LYS A 130 5.66 8.74 20.90
C LYS A 130 4.84 9.87 21.55
N GLN A 131 4.07 9.57 22.59
CA GLN A 131 3.30 10.55 23.36
C GLN A 131 4.22 11.62 23.99
N ASP A 132 5.31 11.21 24.64
CA ASP A 132 6.31 12.12 25.22
C ASP A 132 6.94 13.05 24.17
N SER A 133 7.18 12.53 22.96
CA SER A 133 7.73 13.30 21.85
C SER A 133 6.73 14.33 21.32
N ILE A 134 5.47 13.91 21.10
CA ILE A 134 4.37 14.81 20.67
C ILE A 134 4.14 15.91 21.70
N ALA A 135 4.09 15.58 23.00
CA ALA A 135 3.92 16.56 24.07
C ALA A 135 5.07 17.57 24.13
N LYS A 136 6.32 17.15 23.87
CA LYS A 136 7.48 18.06 23.77
C LYS A 136 7.40 18.99 22.57
N ILE A 137 6.96 18.50 21.41
CA ILE A 137 6.77 19.30 20.20
C ILE A 137 5.67 20.35 20.43
N GLN A 138 4.50 19.93 20.90
CA GLN A 138 3.37 20.83 21.20
C GLN A 138 3.76 21.89 22.25
N ALA A 139 4.51 21.52 23.29
CA ALA A 139 5.01 22.47 24.29
C ALA A 139 6.08 23.45 23.75
N ALA A 140 6.80 23.09 22.68
CA ALA A 140 7.72 23.98 21.99
C ALA A 140 6.98 24.92 21.01
N GLU A 141 6.02 24.40 20.24
CA GLU A 141 5.17 25.16 19.33
C GLU A 141 4.34 26.21 20.08
N ALA A 142 3.72 25.84 21.20
CA ALA A 142 2.96 26.79 22.05
C ALA A 142 3.84 27.93 22.57
N LYS A 143 5.10 27.65 22.94
CA LYS A 143 6.06 28.68 23.37
C LYS A 143 6.51 29.57 22.22
N ALA A 144 6.71 29.00 21.02
CA ALA A 144 7.05 29.77 19.82
C ALA A 144 5.91 30.71 19.42
N LEU A 145 4.67 30.21 19.42
CA LEU A 145 3.47 30.99 19.12
C LEU A 145 3.25 32.13 20.12
N ALA A 146 3.38 31.86 21.43
CA ALA A 146 3.27 32.89 22.46
C ALA A 146 4.32 34.00 22.28
N LYS A 147 5.58 33.63 22.00
CA LYS A 147 6.66 34.59 21.73
C LYS A 147 6.43 35.40 20.44
N GLN A 148 5.82 34.77 19.41
CA GLN A 148 5.46 35.46 18.17
C GLN A 148 4.34 36.48 18.38
N GLN A 149 3.31 36.12 19.16
CA GLN A 149 2.23 37.03 19.56
C GLN A 149 2.74 38.20 20.42
N GLU A 150 3.65 37.94 21.36
CA GLU A 150 4.30 38.99 22.16
C GLU A 150 5.09 39.97 21.27
N LEU A 151 5.91 39.46 20.35
CA LEU A 151 6.67 40.27 19.40
C LEU A 151 5.77 41.10 18.48
N GLU A 152 4.63 40.56 18.04
CA GLU A 152 3.64 41.27 17.24
C GLU A 152 2.95 42.39 18.05
N GLN A 153 2.56 42.13 19.30
CA GLN A 153 2.04 43.16 20.21
C GLN A 153 3.07 44.28 20.45
N GLN A 154 4.34 43.94 20.69
CA GLN A 154 5.43 44.92 20.82
C GLN A 154 5.59 45.76 19.53
N ARG A 155 5.51 45.14 18.34
CA ARG A 155 5.59 45.82 17.05
C ARG A 155 4.40 46.76 16.80
N LEU A 156 3.18 46.34 17.16
CA LEU A 156 1.97 47.16 17.08
C LEU A 156 2.03 48.35 18.05
N ALA A 157 2.51 48.14 19.28
CA ALA A 157 2.74 49.21 20.25
C ALA A 157 3.79 50.21 19.76
N ALA A 158 4.91 49.73 19.20
CA ALA A 158 5.95 50.57 18.62
C ALA A 158 5.42 51.42 17.45
N LEU A 159 4.62 50.83 16.55
CA LEU A 159 3.94 51.55 15.46
C LEU A 159 2.94 52.60 15.98
N ALA A 160 2.20 52.30 17.05
CA ALA A 160 1.29 53.26 17.67
C ALA A 160 2.04 54.44 18.33
N VAL A 161 3.21 54.19 18.94
CA VAL A 161 4.10 55.24 19.46
C VAL A 161 4.71 56.06 18.32
N GLN A 162 5.12 55.42 17.22
CA GLN A 162 5.66 56.10 16.05
C GLN A 162 4.62 57.06 15.43
N ARG A 163 3.41 56.56 15.12
CA ARG A 163 2.31 57.39 14.60
C ARG A 163 1.98 58.60 15.47
N LYS A 164 2.10 58.48 16.80
CA LYS A 164 1.94 59.62 17.73
C LYS A 164 3.07 60.64 17.57
N LYS A 165 4.33 60.21 17.42
CA LYS A 165 5.47 61.10 17.16
C LYS A 165 5.32 61.79 15.80
N ASP A 166 4.96 61.06 14.76
CA ASP A 166 4.80 61.57 13.40
C ASP A 166 3.69 62.64 13.35
N SER A 167 2.55 62.39 14.01
CA SER A 167 1.45 63.35 14.12
C SER A 167 1.82 64.60 14.93
N ILE A 168 2.62 64.48 16.01
CA ILE A 168 3.14 65.64 16.75
C ILE A 168 4.09 66.45 15.87
N ALA A 169 4.96 65.81 15.10
CA ALA A 169 5.88 66.48 14.19
C ALA A 169 5.14 67.20 13.04
N GLU A 170 4.05 66.62 12.53
CA GLU A 170 3.19 67.25 11.52
C GLU A 170 2.49 68.50 12.06
N ILE A 171 1.97 68.45 13.29
CA ILE A 171 1.39 69.62 13.98
C ILE A 171 2.44 70.72 14.15
N GLN A 172 3.62 70.38 14.68
CA GLN A 172 4.72 71.34 14.87
C GLN A 172 5.19 71.96 13.53
N ALA A 173 5.24 71.17 12.45
CA ALA A 173 5.57 71.67 11.11
C ALA A 173 4.48 72.60 10.55
N ALA A 174 3.21 72.37 10.86
CA ALA A 174 2.11 73.25 10.48
C ALA A 174 2.12 74.57 11.29
N GLU A 175 2.43 74.53 12.58
CA GLU A 175 2.57 75.71 13.44
C GLU A 175 3.78 76.56 13.01
N ALA A 176 4.93 75.94 12.73
CA ALA A 176 6.11 76.65 12.22
C ALA A 176 5.85 77.34 10.86
N LYS A 177 5.08 76.71 9.96
CA LYS A 177 4.64 77.35 8.70
C LYS A 177 3.76 78.57 8.97
N ARG A 178 2.77 78.47 9.87
CA ARG A 178 1.89 79.59 10.26
C ARG A 178 2.66 80.75 10.87
N GLU A 179 3.68 80.49 11.70
CA GLU A 179 4.56 81.55 12.19
C GLU A 179 5.30 82.26 11.06
N ILE A 180 5.85 81.52 10.09
CA ILE A 180 6.60 82.09 8.96
C ILE A 180 5.68 82.93 8.07
N GLU A 181 4.46 82.47 7.82
CA GLU A 181 3.45 83.23 7.07
C GLU A 181 3.02 84.51 7.81
N LEU A 182 2.77 84.43 9.12
CA LEU A 182 2.39 85.58 9.94
C LEU A 182 3.53 86.61 10.05
N LYS A 183 4.79 86.15 10.17
CA LYS A 183 5.98 87.02 10.13
C LYS A 183 6.11 87.73 8.78
N LYS A 184 5.91 87.03 7.66
CA LYS A 184 5.91 87.61 6.31
C LYS A 184 4.79 88.64 6.12
N ALA A 185 3.56 88.33 6.52
CA ALA A 185 2.42 89.24 6.39
C ALA A 185 2.62 90.54 7.21
N LEU A 186 3.19 90.42 8.42
CA LEU A 186 3.52 91.57 9.27
C LEU A 186 4.68 92.40 8.71
N GLU A 187 5.64 91.77 8.03
CA GLU A 187 6.70 92.47 7.30
C GLU A 187 6.18 93.17 6.02
N GLN A 188 5.27 92.55 5.28
CA GLN A 188 4.55 93.18 4.16
C GLN A 188 3.76 94.40 4.62
N GLN A 189 2.97 94.30 5.70
CA GLN A 189 2.26 95.46 6.28
C GLN A 189 3.22 96.59 6.69
N LYS A 190 4.42 96.27 7.21
CA LYS A 190 5.44 97.29 7.51
C LYS A 190 5.98 97.96 6.25
N GLN A 191 6.20 97.21 5.17
CA GLN A 191 6.63 97.76 3.88
C GLN A 191 5.53 98.63 3.24
N GLU A 192 4.28 98.17 3.24
CA GLU A 192 3.12 98.91 2.75
C GLU A 192 2.88 100.21 3.54
N ALA A 193 3.00 100.17 4.87
CA ALA A 193 2.89 101.37 5.71
C ALA A 193 4.05 102.35 5.46
N LEU A 194 5.27 101.85 5.24
CA LEU A 194 6.42 102.67 4.87
C LEU A 194 6.24 103.31 3.47
N GLU A 195 5.68 102.57 2.51
CA GLU A 195 5.33 103.09 1.19
C GLU A 195 4.19 104.11 1.26
N ALA A 196 3.14 103.86 2.03
CA ALA A 196 2.04 104.80 2.24
C ALA A 196 2.55 106.12 2.82
N LYS A 197 3.48 106.05 3.79
CA LYS A 197 4.17 107.23 4.33
C LYS A 197 4.99 107.96 3.26
N LYS A 198 5.83 107.24 2.49
CA LYS A 198 6.58 107.82 1.36
C LYS A 198 5.65 108.48 0.32
N LYS A 199 4.50 107.87 0.01
CA LYS A 199 3.49 108.40 -0.92
C LYS A 199 2.85 109.68 -0.37
N LEU A 200 2.55 109.75 0.92
CA LEU A 200 2.09 110.99 1.57
C LEU A 200 3.15 112.11 1.53
N ASP A 201 4.41 111.79 1.85
CA ASP A 201 5.52 112.74 1.78
C ASP A 201 5.75 113.26 0.34
N SER A 202 5.58 112.41 -0.67
CA SER A 202 5.61 112.79 -2.09
C SER A 202 4.43 113.68 -2.49
N ILE A 203 3.21 113.39 -2.01
CA ILE A 203 2.01 114.19 -2.29
C ILE A 203 2.11 115.59 -1.65
N ALA A 204 2.71 115.70 -0.46
CA ALA A 204 2.98 116.99 0.18
C ALA A 204 3.89 117.87 -0.70
N LYS A 205 5.04 117.33 -1.12
CA LYS A 205 5.99 118.02 -2.01
C LYS A 205 5.40 118.39 -3.37
N ALA A 206 4.55 117.52 -3.93
CA ALA A 206 3.85 117.81 -5.18
C ALA A 206 2.92 119.02 -5.04
N LYS A 207 2.15 119.13 -3.95
CA LYS A 207 1.26 120.27 -3.67
C LYS A 207 2.00 121.59 -3.42
N GLU A 208 3.20 121.55 -2.85
CA GLU A 208 4.06 122.73 -2.73
C GLU A 208 4.56 123.21 -4.10
N ALA A 209 5.05 122.29 -4.94
CA ALA A 209 5.50 122.61 -6.30
C ALA A 209 4.36 123.10 -7.20
N GLU A 210 3.15 122.54 -7.04
CA GLU A 210 1.95 122.97 -7.77
C GLU A 210 1.52 124.39 -7.37
N LYS A 211 1.54 124.73 -6.07
CA LYS A 211 1.32 126.11 -5.59
C LYS A 211 2.33 127.10 -6.19
N GLN A 212 3.60 126.72 -6.30
CA GLN A 212 4.64 127.57 -6.89
C GLN A 212 4.41 127.79 -8.38
N LYS A 213 4.06 126.75 -9.14
CA LYS A 213 3.69 126.88 -10.56
C LYS A 213 2.47 127.79 -10.75
N LEU A 214 1.40 127.58 -9.97
CA LEU A 214 0.17 128.36 -10.09
C LEU A 214 0.38 129.86 -9.83
N ALA A 215 1.31 130.21 -8.93
CA ALA A 215 1.69 131.61 -8.68
C ALA A 215 2.41 132.25 -9.88
N ILE A 216 3.32 131.52 -10.53
CA ILE A 216 4.05 131.97 -11.73
C ILE A 216 3.09 132.11 -12.93
N GLU A 217 2.16 131.16 -13.08
CA GLU A 217 1.18 131.15 -14.17
C GLU A 217 0.18 132.32 -14.06
N LEU A 218 -0.22 132.70 -12.84
CA LEU A 218 -1.07 133.87 -12.59
C LEU A 218 -0.36 135.20 -12.91
N GLU A 219 0.96 135.27 -12.73
CA GLU A 219 1.76 136.44 -13.13
C GLU A 219 1.92 136.52 -14.66
N LEU A 220 2.13 135.37 -15.31
CA LEU A 220 2.25 135.28 -16.77
C LEU A 220 0.92 135.63 -17.46
N ALA A 221 -0.20 135.13 -16.94
CA ALA A 221 -1.54 135.40 -17.46
C ALA A 221 -1.89 136.90 -17.39
N ARG A 222 -1.46 137.62 -16.34
CA ARG A 222 -1.64 139.09 -16.26
C ARG A 222 -0.94 139.84 -17.39
N LYS A 223 0.26 139.40 -17.80
CA LYS A 223 1.02 139.99 -18.90
C LYS A 223 0.38 139.68 -20.26
N GLN A 224 -0.08 138.44 -20.46
CA GLN A 224 -0.72 138.01 -21.72
C GLN A 224 -2.09 138.68 -21.98
N VAL A 225 -2.81 139.12 -20.95
CA VAL A 225 -4.11 139.81 -21.12
C VAL A 225 -3.96 141.25 -21.66
N GLU A 226 -2.83 141.93 -21.48
CA GLU A 226 -2.57 143.21 -22.15
C GLU A 226 -2.20 143.02 -23.63
N GLU A 227 -1.39 142.01 -23.95
CA GLU A 227 -0.86 141.79 -25.30
C GLU A 227 -1.94 141.28 -26.29
N LEU A 228 -2.94 140.53 -25.78
CA LEU A 228 -4.05 139.96 -26.57
C LEU A 228 -5.12 140.96 -27.04
N LYS A 229 -4.83 142.27 -27.07
CA LYS A 229 -5.60 143.26 -27.86
C LYS A 229 -5.13 143.39 -29.31
N ALA A 230 -4.06 142.69 -29.74
CA ALA A 230 -3.54 142.77 -31.10
C ALA A 230 -3.69 141.45 -31.91
N LYS A 231 -4.30 141.56 -33.11
CA LYS A 231 -4.11 140.68 -34.29
C LYS A 231 -4.55 139.19 -34.24
N ARG A 232 -5.87 139.00 -34.21
CA ARG A 232 -6.69 138.12 -35.10
C ARG A 232 -6.03 137.09 -36.07
N ILE A 233 -6.47 135.83 -35.91
CA ILE A 233 -6.91 134.81 -36.93
C ILE A 233 -5.83 133.94 -37.67
N LYS A 234 -6.21 132.66 -37.95
CA LYS A 234 -5.59 131.55 -38.75
C LYS A 234 -4.72 130.54 -37.97
N ASP A 235 -4.70 129.22 -38.25
CA ASP A 235 -5.56 128.31 -39.05
C ASP A 235 -5.40 126.82 -38.54
N SER A 236 -5.95 125.80 -39.23
CA SER A 236 -6.37 124.49 -38.64
C SER A 236 -5.57 123.19 -38.98
N ILE A 237 -5.48 122.29 -37.99
CA ILE A 237 -5.59 120.78 -38.00
C ILE A 237 -4.64 119.88 -38.85
N ALA A 238 -3.96 118.91 -38.18
CA ALA A 238 -3.60 117.53 -38.65
C ALA A 238 -2.89 116.70 -37.53
N LYS A 239 -2.65 115.38 -37.59
CA LYS A 239 -3.48 114.15 -37.75
C LYS A 239 -2.59 112.88 -37.56
N LEU A 240 -3.00 111.96 -36.66
CA LEU A 240 -2.86 110.46 -36.69
C LEU A 240 -1.40 109.85 -36.76
N GLU A 241 -1.05 108.54 -36.82
CA GLU A 241 -1.72 107.19 -36.98
C GLU A 241 -1.27 106.10 -35.94
N ALA A 242 -1.09 104.81 -36.32
CA ALA A 242 -1.04 103.58 -35.47
C ALA A 242 0.17 102.63 -35.80
N SER A 243 0.53 101.48 -35.17
CA SER A 243 -0.09 100.43 -34.32
C SER A 243 -0.92 99.37 -35.08
N LYS A 244 -0.89 98.02 -34.85
CA LYS A 244 -0.20 97.10 -33.87
C LYS A 244 -0.12 95.65 -34.46
N ARG A 245 0.46 94.64 -33.78
CA ARG A 245 0.51 93.20 -34.19
C ARG A 245 0.34 92.15 -33.05
N LEU A 246 0.07 90.88 -33.43
CA LEU A 246 -0.01 89.60 -32.67
C LEU A 246 0.64 88.44 -33.49
N LEU A 247 0.94 87.18 -33.09
CA LEU A 247 0.69 86.25 -31.94
C LEU A 247 -0.20 85.00 -32.26
N GLU A 248 0.20 83.81 -31.75
CA GLU A 248 -0.06 82.40 -32.18
C GLU A 248 0.11 81.41 -30.98
N SER A 249 -0.12 80.08 -30.92
CA SER A 249 -0.81 78.99 -31.71
C SER A 249 -0.97 77.73 -30.78
N LYS A 250 -1.57 76.58 -31.20
CA LYS A 250 -1.92 75.43 -30.29
C LYS A 250 -2.20 74.00 -30.90
N GLN A 251 -1.76 72.94 -30.19
CA GLN A 251 -2.42 71.63 -29.82
C GLN A 251 -2.85 70.56 -30.88
N GLU A 252 -2.79 69.22 -30.74
CA GLU A 252 -2.83 68.16 -29.64
C GLU A 252 -4.26 67.57 -29.38
N GLU A 253 -4.57 66.25 -29.23
CA GLU A 253 -3.86 64.94 -29.41
C GLU A 253 -4.86 63.72 -29.58
N ASP A 254 -4.53 62.48 -29.14
CA ASP A 254 -5.13 61.13 -29.47
C ASP A 254 -6.02 60.45 -28.37
N ILE A 255 -6.62 59.24 -28.62
CA ILE A 255 -6.89 58.06 -27.69
C ILE A 255 -8.13 57.12 -28.03
N SER A 256 -8.15 55.87 -27.51
CA SER A 256 -8.97 54.66 -27.89
C SER A 256 -9.80 54.00 -26.74
N ILE A 257 -10.65 52.93 -26.98
CA ILE A 257 -11.18 51.96 -25.94
C ILE A 257 -12.05 50.72 -26.41
N ASN A 258 -11.99 49.59 -25.67
CA ASN A 258 -12.95 48.43 -25.40
C ASN A 258 -13.28 47.18 -26.31
N LYS A 259 -12.87 45.97 -25.80
CA LYS A 259 -13.59 44.72 -25.36
C LYS A 259 -14.72 43.95 -26.12
N ASN A 260 -14.48 42.62 -26.29
CA ASN A 260 -15.28 41.35 -26.08
C ASN A 260 -16.81 41.27 -26.40
N THR A 261 -17.44 40.15 -26.86
CA THR A 261 -17.44 38.74 -26.36
C THR A 261 -18.05 37.66 -27.33
N ASN A 262 -17.75 36.36 -27.06
CA ASN A 262 -18.63 35.15 -27.13
C ASN A 262 -18.97 34.32 -28.42
N THR A 263 -18.43 33.07 -28.46
CA THR A 263 -19.10 31.74 -28.72
C THR A 263 -19.81 31.39 -30.05
N ALA A 264 -19.91 30.12 -30.53
CA ALA A 264 -19.25 28.83 -30.23
C ALA A 264 -19.68 27.70 -31.23
N LYS A 265 -19.14 26.47 -31.01
CA LYS A 265 -19.52 25.12 -31.52
C LYS A 265 -18.92 24.63 -32.85
N ALA A 266 -18.05 23.60 -32.74
CA ALA A 266 -18.04 22.38 -33.60
C ALA A 266 -16.89 21.40 -33.20
N GLN A 267 -17.06 20.54 -32.18
CA GLN A 267 -16.15 19.41 -31.90
C GLN A 267 -16.73 18.42 -30.86
N GLU A 268 -17.41 17.34 -31.29
CA GLU A 268 -18.03 16.37 -30.35
C GLU A 268 -17.96 14.89 -30.80
N VAL A 269 -17.05 14.54 -31.73
CA VAL A 269 -16.90 13.17 -32.24
C VAL A 269 -15.58 12.50 -31.81
N LEU A 270 -14.51 13.29 -31.60
CA LEU A 270 -13.15 12.74 -31.44
C LEU A 270 -12.72 12.43 -29.98
N GLN A 271 -13.54 12.74 -28.98
CA GLN A 271 -13.13 12.64 -27.56
C GLN A 271 -13.42 11.30 -26.88
N LYS A 272 -14.46 10.55 -27.29
CA LYS A 272 -14.81 9.28 -26.62
C LYS A 272 -13.69 8.22 -26.69
N GLN A 273 -13.14 7.99 -27.88
CA GLN A 273 -12.09 6.98 -28.09
C GLN A 273 -10.78 7.26 -27.32
N LYS A 274 -10.46 8.53 -27.00
CA LYS A 274 -9.27 8.87 -26.19
C LYS A 274 -9.46 8.67 -24.69
N ALA A 275 -10.71 8.68 -24.21
CA ALA A 275 -11.01 8.43 -22.80
C ALA A 275 -10.88 6.94 -22.43
N GLU A 276 -11.43 6.05 -23.25
CA GLU A 276 -11.43 4.60 -22.98
C GLU A 276 -10.01 4.01 -22.97
N VAL A 277 -9.17 4.38 -23.94
CA VAL A 277 -7.77 3.91 -24.01
C VAL A 277 -6.95 4.38 -22.81
N SER A 278 -7.13 5.63 -22.37
CA SER A 278 -6.39 6.18 -21.22
C SER A 278 -6.92 5.74 -19.85
N ALA A 279 -8.16 5.25 -19.77
CA ALA A 279 -8.69 4.54 -18.60
C ALA A 279 -8.18 3.09 -18.54
N SER A 280 -8.21 2.38 -19.68
CA SER A 280 -7.76 0.97 -19.79
C SER A 280 -6.30 0.78 -19.36
N LEU A 281 -5.40 1.67 -19.80
CA LEU A 281 -3.98 1.62 -19.40
C LEU A 281 -3.79 1.71 -17.87
N LYS A 282 -4.47 2.65 -17.20
CA LYS A 282 -4.36 2.82 -15.74
C LYS A 282 -4.81 1.57 -14.97
N PHE A 283 -5.84 0.87 -15.45
CA PHE A 283 -6.31 -0.40 -14.87
C PHE A 283 -5.32 -1.56 -15.07
N ARG A 284 -4.41 -1.48 -16.06
CA ARG A 284 -3.31 -2.43 -16.25
C ARG A 284 -2.14 -2.16 -15.28
N ASP A 285 -1.83 -0.91 -15.00
CA ASP A 285 -0.74 -0.54 -14.08
C ASP A 285 -1.02 -0.89 -12.61
N SER A 286 -2.26 -0.69 -12.13
CA SER A 286 -2.64 -0.88 -10.71
C SER A 286 -3.20 -2.26 -10.37
N CYS A 287 -2.94 -2.73 -9.15
CA CYS A 287 -3.54 -3.93 -8.58
C CYS A 287 -4.92 -3.63 -7.99
N HIS A 288 -5.95 -4.36 -8.42
CA HIS A 288 -7.31 -4.29 -7.90
C HIS A 288 -7.69 -5.61 -7.22
N TYR A 289 -8.50 -5.56 -6.16
CA TYR A 289 -8.68 -6.67 -5.22
C TYR A 289 -10.13 -6.82 -4.73
N GLN A 290 -10.69 -8.02 -4.91
CA GLN A 290 -11.90 -8.47 -4.22
C GLN A 290 -11.64 -8.68 -2.72
N ILE A 291 -10.45 -9.16 -2.36
CA ILE A 291 -10.02 -9.45 -0.99
C ILE A 291 -8.56 -9.02 -0.84
N ASN A 292 -8.25 -8.23 0.19
CA ASN A 292 -6.87 -7.87 0.55
C ASN A 292 -6.78 -7.75 2.08
N GLU A 293 -7.08 -8.86 2.74
CA GLU A 293 -7.30 -8.91 4.19
C GLU A 293 -6.11 -9.56 4.90
N TYR A 294 -5.89 -9.17 6.15
CA TYR A 294 -4.87 -9.75 7.01
C TYR A 294 -5.49 -10.21 8.32
N ASP A 295 -5.61 -11.52 8.46
CA ASP A 295 -6.08 -12.16 9.67
C ASP A 295 -4.99 -12.08 10.75
N ARG A 296 -5.27 -11.29 11.79
CA ARG A 296 -4.37 -11.06 12.92
C ARG A 296 -4.31 -12.23 13.92
N PHE A 297 -5.29 -13.13 13.89
CA PHE A 297 -5.38 -14.27 14.80
C PHE A 297 -4.56 -15.45 14.26
N TYR A 298 -4.68 -15.74 12.97
CA TYR A 298 -3.89 -16.79 12.30
C TYR A 298 -2.56 -16.29 11.70
N ASN A 299 -2.32 -14.98 11.65
CA ASN A 299 -1.18 -14.37 10.94
C ASN A 299 -1.14 -14.76 9.45
N ILE A 300 -2.30 -14.70 8.80
CA ILE A 300 -2.48 -15.07 7.38
C ILE A 300 -3.00 -13.86 6.61
N ARG A 301 -2.23 -13.41 5.61
CA ARG A 301 -2.75 -12.51 4.59
C ARG A 301 -3.48 -13.32 3.51
N THR A 302 -4.69 -12.90 3.18
CA THR A 302 -5.50 -13.44 2.09
C THR A 302 -5.68 -12.34 1.04
N ILE A 303 -5.23 -12.61 -0.18
CA ILE A 303 -5.29 -11.71 -1.32
C ILE A 303 -6.05 -12.42 -2.44
N ARG A 304 -7.05 -11.76 -3.02
CA ARG A 304 -7.74 -12.16 -4.24
C ARG A 304 -7.87 -10.92 -5.13
N THR A 305 -7.32 -10.97 -6.34
CA THR A 305 -7.48 -9.86 -7.28
C THR A 305 -8.91 -9.78 -7.81
N ASP A 306 -9.24 -8.69 -8.48
CA ASP A 306 -10.41 -8.65 -9.36
C ASP A 306 -10.24 -9.62 -10.54
N ALA A 307 -11.36 -9.93 -11.19
CA ALA A 307 -11.43 -10.77 -12.38
C ALA A 307 -11.03 -9.95 -13.61
N TYR A 308 -9.82 -10.19 -14.12
CA TYR A 308 -9.31 -9.50 -15.29
C TYR A 308 -9.73 -10.23 -16.56
N ASN A 309 -10.42 -9.56 -17.49
CA ASN A 309 -10.70 -10.09 -18.82
C ASN A 309 -9.39 -10.22 -19.61
N ILE A 310 -9.04 -11.45 -20.02
CA ILE A 310 -7.79 -11.77 -20.74
C ILE A 310 -8.06 -12.00 -22.23
N ALA A 311 -9.24 -12.51 -22.53
CA ALA A 311 -9.79 -12.69 -23.87
C ALA A 311 -11.33 -12.65 -23.79
N GLU A 312 -11.99 -12.77 -24.94
CA GLU A 312 -13.45 -12.91 -25.00
C GLU A 312 -13.91 -14.13 -24.18
N HIS A 313 -14.92 -13.93 -23.32
CA HIS A 313 -15.46 -14.88 -22.35
C HIS A 313 -14.49 -15.50 -21.32
N LEU A 314 -13.21 -15.10 -21.28
CA LEU A 314 -12.20 -15.61 -20.34
C LEU A 314 -11.72 -14.54 -19.36
N THR A 315 -11.98 -14.76 -18.06
CA THR A 315 -11.40 -13.99 -16.96
C THR A 315 -10.33 -14.79 -16.20
N VAL A 316 -9.37 -14.06 -15.61
CA VAL A 316 -8.33 -14.63 -14.75
C VAL A 316 -8.20 -13.84 -13.46
N GLU A 317 -8.06 -14.55 -12.34
CA GLU A 317 -7.83 -14.01 -11.00
C GLU A 317 -6.58 -14.62 -10.37
N LEU A 318 -5.87 -13.84 -9.56
CA LEU A 318 -4.75 -14.32 -8.75
C LEU A 318 -5.16 -14.38 -7.28
N TYR A 319 -4.85 -15.50 -6.61
CA TYR A 319 -5.24 -15.76 -5.23
C TYR A 319 -4.08 -16.26 -4.39
N LYS A 320 -3.86 -15.64 -3.23
CA LYS A 320 -2.85 -16.03 -2.26
C LYS A 320 -3.42 -16.12 -0.86
N GLN A 321 -3.10 -17.21 -0.17
CA GLN A 321 -3.42 -17.39 1.24
C GLN A 321 -2.16 -17.87 1.97
N GLY A 322 -1.53 -16.97 2.73
CA GLY A 322 -0.22 -17.22 3.33
C GLY A 322 0.83 -17.56 2.27
N LEU A 323 1.35 -18.79 2.31
CA LEU A 323 2.36 -19.30 1.37
C LEU A 323 1.78 -19.96 0.10
N LYS A 324 0.45 -20.12 -0.01
CA LYS A 324 -0.20 -20.81 -1.14
C LYS A 324 -0.72 -19.82 -2.17
N THR A 325 0.00 -19.64 -3.27
CA THR A 325 -0.46 -18.90 -4.45
C THR A 325 -1.13 -19.83 -5.46
N ASN A 326 -2.23 -19.36 -6.04
CA ASN A 326 -3.07 -20.05 -7.01
C ASN A 326 -3.55 -19.05 -8.08
N VAL A 327 -3.95 -19.58 -9.23
CA VAL A 327 -4.59 -18.81 -10.30
C VAL A 327 -5.94 -19.46 -10.62
N PHE A 328 -6.94 -18.64 -10.88
CA PHE A 328 -8.23 -19.06 -11.42
C PHE A 328 -8.35 -18.64 -12.88
N PHE A 329 -8.89 -19.51 -13.71
CA PHE A 329 -9.27 -19.24 -15.10
C PHE A 329 -10.76 -19.57 -15.21
N ASN A 330 -11.60 -18.56 -15.44
CA ASN A 330 -13.04 -18.72 -15.50
C ASN A 330 -13.50 -18.39 -16.93
N LEU A 331 -13.96 -19.41 -17.66
CA LEU A 331 -14.55 -19.28 -18.99
C LEU A 331 -16.07 -19.49 -18.89
N SER A 332 -16.87 -18.53 -19.37
CA SER A 332 -18.34 -18.60 -19.32
C SER A 332 -18.97 -19.56 -20.34
N GLU A 333 -18.18 -20.45 -20.93
CA GLU A 333 -18.60 -21.49 -21.87
C GLU A 333 -18.35 -22.87 -21.24
N SER A 334 -19.18 -23.85 -21.59
CA SER A 334 -19.03 -25.22 -21.09
C SER A 334 -18.00 -26.00 -21.88
N LEU A 335 -17.10 -26.67 -21.14
CA LEU A 335 -16.18 -27.70 -21.64
C LEU A 335 -16.47 -29.06 -20.97
N GLY A 336 -17.70 -29.25 -20.49
CA GLY A 336 -18.11 -30.29 -19.55
C GLY A 336 -17.89 -29.82 -18.11
N CYS A 337 -17.02 -30.51 -17.38
CA CYS A 337 -16.61 -30.16 -16.02
C CYS A 337 -15.14 -29.72 -15.93
N ALA A 338 -14.85 -28.85 -14.96
CA ALA A 338 -13.52 -28.63 -14.39
C ALA A 338 -13.30 -29.64 -13.26
N SER A 339 -12.50 -30.69 -13.51
CA SER A 339 -12.34 -31.85 -12.62
C SER A 339 -10.89 -32.05 -12.17
N TYR A 340 -10.70 -32.39 -10.90
CA TYR A 340 -9.37 -32.68 -10.31
C TYR A 340 -8.97 -34.16 -10.39
N LEU A 341 -9.92 -35.04 -10.75
CA LEU A 341 -9.74 -36.50 -10.67
C LEU A 341 -8.74 -37.01 -11.73
N PRO A 342 -7.73 -37.83 -11.38
CA PRO A 342 -6.57 -38.10 -12.25
C PRO A 342 -6.88 -38.48 -13.70
N ASN A 343 -7.84 -39.40 -13.92
CA ASN A 343 -8.13 -39.95 -15.25
C ASN A 343 -8.96 -39.02 -16.15
N GLN A 344 -9.49 -37.92 -15.60
CA GLN A 344 -10.31 -36.93 -16.30
C GLN A 344 -9.90 -35.50 -15.91
N ARG A 345 -8.63 -35.31 -15.55
CA ARG A 345 -8.17 -34.08 -14.91
C ARG A 345 -8.09 -32.94 -15.91
N SER A 346 -8.91 -31.92 -15.69
CA SER A 346 -8.92 -30.70 -16.50
C SER A 346 -7.58 -29.98 -16.43
N SER A 347 -7.25 -29.26 -17.50
CA SER A 347 -5.96 -28.58 -17.63
C SER A 347 -6.09 -27.27 -18.41
N VAL A 348 -5.15 -26.37 -18.14
CA VAL A 348 -4.96 -25.12 -18.88
C VAL A 348 -3.49 -25.07 -19.30
N LYS A 349 -3.22 -24.89 -20.58
CA LYS A 349 -1.86 -24.67 -21.10
C LYS A 349 -1.77 -23.26 -21.66
N ILE A 350 -0.69 -22.58 -21.33
CA ILE A 350 -0.43 -21.20 -21.74
C ILE A 350 0.84 -21.23 -22.60
N THR A 351 0.70 -20.89 -23.87
CA THR A 351 1.82 -20.70 -24.79
C THR A 351 2.25 -19.25 -24.70
N LEU A 352 3.53 -18.98 -24.46
CA LEU A 352 4.09 -17.63 -24.44
C LEU A 352 4.74 -17.30 -25.79
N GLU A 353 4.87 -16.01 -26.11
CA GLU A 353 5.44 -15.54 -27.38
C GLU A 353 6.91 -16.00 -27.60
N ASN A 354 7.63 -16.34 -26.54
CA ASN A 354 8.97 -16.96 -26.59
C ASN A 354 8.95 -18.48 -26.86
N GLY A 355 7.78 -19.09 -27.10
CA GLY A 355 7.60 -20.52 -27.35
C GLY A 355 7.53 -21.39 -26.09
N GLN A 356 7.65 -20.84 -24.88
CA GLN A 356 7.53 -21.61 -23.64
C GLN A 356 6.06 -21.96 -23.35
N ILE A 357 5.81 -23.22 -22.95
CA ILE A 357 4.47 -23.71 -22.58
C ILE A 357 4.37 -23.95 -21.07
N VAL A 358 3.52 -23.19 -20.38
CA VAL A 358 3.25 -23.34 -18.95
C VAL A 358 1.95 -24.12 -18.73
N SER A 359 2.05 -25.33 -18.16
CA SER A 359 0.90 -26.23 -17.96
C SER A 359 0.35 -26.20 -16.53
N PHE A 360 -0.97 -26.09 -16.41
CA PHE A 360 -1.76 -26.12 -15.18
C PHE A 360 -2.75 -27.29 -15.19
N TYR A 361 -3.07 -27.79 -14.00
CA TYR A 361 -4.04 -28.87 -13.78
C TYR A 361 -4.97 -28.49 -12.63
N HIS A 362 -6.26 -28.80 -12.74
CA HIS A 362 -7.26 -28.39 -11.75
C HIS A 362 -6.94 -28.97 -10.36
N SER A 363 -7.14 -28.16 -9.32
CA SER A 363 -6.83 -28.51 -7.93
C SER A 363 -7.87 -27.92 -6.96
N TRP A 364 -9.14 -27.99 -7.34
CA TRP A 364 -10.28 -27.61 -6.51
C TRP A 364 -11.48 -28.53 -6.81
N ASP A 365 -12.63 -28.23 -6.23
CA ASP A 365 -13.86 -29.00 -6.34
C ASP A 365 -14.35 -29.09 -7.79
N ILE A 366 -15.17 -30.11 -8.09
CA ILE A 366 -15.65 -30.34 -9.45
C ILE A 366 -16.80 -29.37 -9.74
N HIS A 367 -16.62 -28.52 -10.76
CA HIS A 367 -17.66 -27.64 -11.28
C HIS A 367 -18.03 -28.05 -12.71
N CYS A 368 -19.32 -27.97 -13.08
CA CYS A 368 -19.82 -28.34 -14.39
C CYS A 368 -20.78 -27.25 -14.90
N GLY A 369 -20.86 -27.06 -16.22
CA GLY A 369 -21.43 -25.83 -16.79
C GLY A 369 -20.30 -24.87 -17.11
N GLU A 370 -20.27 -23.67 -16.51
CA GLU A 370 -19.12 -22.76 -16.67
C GLU A 370 -17.80 -23.42 -16.23
N PHE A 371 -16.76 -23.25 -17.05
CA PHE A 371 -15.43 -23.81 -16.79
C PHE A 371 -14.69 -22.93 -15.76
N LEU A 372 -15.00 -23.17 -14.48
CA LEU A 372 -14.37 -22.54 -13.32
C LEU A 372 -13.15 -23.35 -12.88
N PHE A 373 -11.98 -22.98 -13.38
CA PHE A 373 -10.75 -23.75 -13.18
C PHE A 373 -9.81 -23.06 -12.17
N LYS A 374 -9.31 -23.81 -11.18
CA LYS A 374 -8.33 -23.33 -10.19
C LYS A 374 -7.10 -24.21 -10.20
N ALA A 375 -5.91 -23.62 -10.27
CA ALA A 375 -4.67 -24.38 -10.20
C ALA A 375 -3.59 -23.71 -9.34
N ASN A 376 -2.71 -24.54 -8.76
CA ASN A 376 -1.55 -24.06 -8.01
C ASN A 376 -0.55 -23.33 -8.92
N LEU A 377 -0.06 -22.20 -8.41
CA LEU A 377 0.90 -21.31 -9.05
C LEU A 377 2.16 -21.25 -8.18
N ASN A 378 3.16 -22.06 -8.54
CA ASN A 378 4.43 -22.15 -7.82
C ASN A 378 5.49 -21.21 -8.40
N LYS A 379 6.61 -21.00 -7.67
CA LYS A 379 7.68 -20.07 -8.08
C LYS A 379 8.21 -20.31 -9.50
N ALA A 380 8.43 -21.56 -9.90
CA ALA A 380 8.91 -21.89 -11.24
C ALA A 380 7.94 -21.45 -12.35
N LYS A 381 6.63 -21.55 -12.10
CA LYS A 381 5.58 -21.06 -13.02
C LYS A 381 5.47 -19.55 -13.03
N ILE A 382 5.57 -18.90 -11.87
CA ILE A 382 5.60 -17.43 -11.74
C ILE A 382 6.72 -16.87 -12.61
N SER A 383 7.97 -17.30 -12.34
CA SER A 383 9.14 -16.86 -13.11
C SER A 383 9.15 -17.27 -14.58
N SER A 384 8.33 -18.25 -14.99
CA SER A 384 8.11 -18.57 -16.41
C SER A 384 7.16 -17.58 -17.08
N LEU A 385 6.03 -17.28 -16.43
CA LEU A 385 4.98 -16.37 -16.93
C LEU A 385 5.39 -14.90 -16.90
N GLU A 386 6.47 -14.56 -16.21
CA GLU A 386 7.09 -13.22 -16.21
C GLU A 386 8.04 -13.00 -17.40
N THR A 387 8.45 -14.06 -18.12
CA THR A 387 9.47 -13.95 -19.18
C THR A 387 8.97 -13.33 -20.49
N SER A 388 7.67 -13.46 -20.79
CA SER A 388 7.13 -13.21 -22.13
C SER A 388 5.59 -13.11 -22.08
N PRO A 389 4.95 -12.32 -22.96
CA PRO A 389 3.50 -12.23 -23.01
C PRO A 389 2.84 -13.53 -23.51
N ILE A 390 1.54 -13.65 -23.29
CA ILE A 390 0.72 -14.81 -23.68
C ILE A 390 0.43 -14.79 -25.19
N GLN A 391 0.80 -15.85 -25.90
CA GLN A 391 0.47 -16.08 -27.30
C GLN A 391 -0.86 -16.86 -27.48
N SER A 392 -1.08 -17.93 -26.71
CA SER A 392 -2.35 -18.67 -26.72
C SER A 392 -2.66 -19.33 -25.37
N ILE A 393 -3.94 -19.61 -25.13
CA ILE A 393 -4.41 -20.36 -23.96
C ILE A 393 -5.29 -21.52 -24.45
N LEU A 394 -4.86 -22.76 -24.18
CA LEU A 394 -5.63 -23.97 -24.41
C LEU A 394 -6.27 -24.43 -23.10
N LEU A 395 -7.60 -24.32 -23.03
CA LEU A 395 -8.46 -24.77 -21.94
C LEU A 395 -8.99 -26.17 -22.26
N ARG A 396 -8.98 -27.11 -21.30
CA ARG A 396 -9.53 -28.46 -21.47
C ARG A 396 -10.30 -28.93 -20.23
N GLY A 397 -11.60 -29.18 -20.42
CA GLY A 397 -12.50 -29.82 -19.46
C GLY A 397 -12.55 -31.35 -19.61
N THR A 398 -13.61 -31.96 -19.10
CA THR A 398 -13.87 -33.40 -19.23
C THR A 398 -14.39 -33.80 -20.62
N GLU A 399 -15.15 -32.93 -21.27
CA GLU A 399 -15.87 -33.23 -22.52
C GLU A 399 -15.32 -32.45 -23.72
N GLY A 400 -14.80 -31.24 -23.49
CA GLY A 400 -14.32 -30.35 -24.55
C GLY A 400 -13.00 -29.64 -24.26
N SER A 401 -12.47 -28.98 -25.28
CA SER A 401 -11.33 -28.08 -25.17
C SER A 401 -11.47 -26.90 -26.12
N LYS A 402 -11.07 -25.71 -25.67
CA LYS A 402 -11.05 -24.48 -26.45
C LYS A 402 -9.64 -23.89 -26.44
N GLU A 403 -9.08 -23.64 -27.62
CA GLU A 403 -7.89 -22.79 -27.74
C GLU A 403 -8.32 -21.34 -28.03
N ILE A 404 -7.65 -20.40 -27.37
CA ILE A 404 -7.89 -18.97 -27.49
C ILE A 404 -6.57 -18.32 -27.89
N THR A 405 -6.53 -17.76 -29.09
CA THR A 405 -5.37 -17.06 -29.68
C THR A 405 -5.54 -15.54 -29.69
N ASN A 406 -6.78 -15.03 -29.65
CA ASN A 406 -7.07 -13.60 -29.57
C ASN A 406 -7.03 -13.11 -28.12
N ILE A 407 -5.81 -12.92 -27.60
CA ILE A 407 -5.57 -12.49 -26.22
C ILE A 407 -5.57 -10.96 -26.14
N THR A 408 -6.60 -10.37 -25.53
CA THR A 408 -6.76 -8.91 -25.40
C THR A 408 -5.88 -8.31 -24.30
N TYR A 409 -5.36 -9.14 -23.38
CA TYR A 409 -4.43 -8.74 -22.33
C TYR A 409 -3.22 -9.70 -22.19
N ASN A 410 -2.37 -9.76 -23.21
CA ASN A 410 -1.24 -10.70 -23.27
C ASN A 410 -0.16 -10.46 -22.19
N THR A 411 0.05 -9.23 -21.71
CA THR A 411 1.02 -8.90 -20.64
C THR A 411 0.52 -9.21 -19.22
N PHE A 412 -0.70 -9.75 -19.05
CA PHE A 412 -1.38 -9.89 -17.75
C PHE A 412 -0.50 -10.46 -16.62
N PHE A 413 0.24 -11.55 -16.87
CA PHE A 413 1.06 -12.16 -15.81
C PHE A 413 2.22 -11.26 -15.40
N MET A 414 2.94 -10.69 -16.37
CA MET A 414 4.02 -9.72 -16.15
C MET A 414 3.51 -8.50 -15.34
N ASP A 415 2.28 -8.04 -15.63
CA ASP A 415 1.69 -6.88 -14.98
C ASP A 415 1.13 -7.18 -13.59
N LYS A 416 0.57 -8.36 -13.36
CA LYS A 416 -0.28 -8.67 -12.18
C LYS A 416 0.30 -9.68 -11.19
N LEU A 417 1.32 -10.47 -11.54
CA LEU A 417 1.92 -11.42 -10.57
C LEU A 417 2.47 -10.71 -9.33
N LYS A 418 3.07 -9.51 -9.52
CA LYS A 418 3.49 -8.57 -8.47
C LYS A 418 2.39 -8.20 -7.45
N CYS A 419 1.11 -8.38 -7.78
CA CYS A 419 -0.02 -8.13 -6.87
C CYS A 419 -0.21 -9.24 -5.80
N VAL A 420 0.48 -10.39 -5.94
CA VAL A 420 0.38 -11.55 -5.04
C VAL A 420 1.75 -12.10 -4.60
N GLU A 421 2.84 -11.33 -4.73
CA GLU A 421 4.17 -11.71 -4.19
C GLU A 421 4.31 -11.53 -2.67
#